data_AF-A0AAW4D178-F1
#
_entry.id   AF-A0AAW4D178-F1
#
_cell.length_a   1.000
_cell.length_b   1.000
_cell.length_c   1.000
_cell.angle_alpha   90.00
_cell.angle_beta   90.00
_cell.angle_gamma   90.00
#
_symmetry.space_group_name_H-M   'P 1'
#
loop_
_entity.id
_entity.type
_entity.pdbx_description
1 polymer ?
#
loop_
_entity_poly.entity_id
_entity_poly.type
_entity_poly.pdbx_seq_one_letter_code
_entity_poly.pdbx_strand_id
1 'polypeptide(L)'
;MTLADIAEDEVEVWPDAWPAFRLFDAMGTQWRVGPGGPSGLDYTVIPTTAAMLGIKRRDLPDIFPDLRVMEVEALAVMAESME
;
A
#
# COMPACT_ATOMS: atom_id res chain seq x y z
N MET A 1 -15.71 21.87 -11.91
CA MET A 1 -15.47 20.93 -10.82
C MET A 1 -14.99 21.71 -9.62
N THR A 2 -15.91 21.96 -8.70
CA THR A 2 -15.60 22.39 -7.33
C THR A 2 -15.33 21.13 -6.48
N LEU A 3 -14.74 21.26 -5.29
CA LEU A 3 -14.50 20.10 -4.40
C LEU A 3 -15.80 19.30 -4.13
N ALA A 4 -16.96 19.96 -4.16
CA ALA A 4 -18.28 19.35 -4.01
C ALA A 4 -18.73 18.47 -5.20
N ASP A 5 -18.00 18.49 -6.32
CA ASP A 5 -18.28 17.65 -7.51
C ASP A 5 -17.47 16.34 -7.50
N ILE A 6 -16.64 16.10 -6.47
CA ILE A 6 -15.92 14.84 -6.25
C ILE A 6 -16.82 13.98 -5.35
N ALA A 7 -17.21 12.79 -5.82
CA ALA A 7 -17.85 11.81 -4.95
C ALA A 7 -16.82 11.40 -3.88
N GLU A 8 -16.98 11.90 -2.66
CA GLU A 8 -16.16 11.49 -1.52
C GLU A 8 -16.66 10.12 -1.05
N ASP A 9 -16.08 9.06 -1.60
CA ASP A 9 -16.22 7.72 -1.05
C ASP A 9 -15.39 7.65 0.24
N GLU A 10 -16.02 7.93 1.38
CA GLU A 10 -15.40 7.74 2.68
C GLU A 10 -15.24 6.25 2.98
N VAL A 11 -14.00 5.81 3.21
CA VAL A 11 -13.67 4.43 3.60
C VAL A 11 -13.11 4.45 5.01
N GLU A 12 -13.77 3.72 5.92
CA GLU A 12 -13.29 3.53 7.28
C GLU A 12 -12.18 2.48 7.32
N VAL A 13 -11.09 2.79 8.02
CA VAL A 13 -9.95 1.89 8.25
C VAL A 13 -9.80 1.69 9.76
N TRP A 14 -9.64 0.43 10.18
CA TRP A 14 -9.41 0.12 11.58
C TRP A 14 -8.11 0.78 12.11
N PRO A 15 -8.08 1.28 13.37
CA PRO A 15 -6.92 2.01 13.88
C PRO A 15 -5.61 1.23 13.89
N ASP A 16 -5.67 -0.09 14.02
CA ASP A 16 -4.54 -1.03 13.97
C ASP A 16 -4.02 -1.25 12.55
N ALA A 17 -4.91 -1.28 11.55
CA ALA A 17 -4.56 -1.37 10.14
C ALA A 17 -4.05 -0.04 9.55
N TRP A 18 -4.34 1.10 10.21
CA TRP A 18 -4.01 2.42 9.69
C TRP A 18 -2.52 2.63 9.37
N PRO A 19 -1.55 2.23 10.22
CA PRO A 19 -0.12 2.34 9.88
C PRO A 19 0.26 1.51 8.66
N ALA A 20 -0.31 0.31 8.50
CA ALA A 20 -0.08 -0.55 7.36
C ALA A 20 -0.64 0.08 6.07
N PHE A 21 -1.86 0.60 6.12
CA PHE A 21 -2.50 1.29 5.00
C PHE A 21 -1.68 2.50 4.55
N ARG A 22 -1.27 3.38 5.48
CA ARG A 22 -0.45 4.56 5.12
C ARG A 22 0.88 4.18 4.50
N LEU A 23 1.50 3.09 4.99
CA LEU A 23 2.75 2.60 4.43
C LEU A 23 2.54 2.01 3.03
N PHE A 24 1.47 1.24 2.83
CA PHE A 24 1.10 0.69 1.53
C PHE A 24 0.84 1.80 0.50
N ASP A 25 0.01 2.79 0.86
CA ASP A 25 -0.31 3.96 0.03
C ASP A 25 0.97 4.73 -0.38
N ALA A 26 1.85 5.01 0.58
CA ALA A 26 3.12 5.68 0.29
C ALA A 26 4.07 4.85 -0.60
N MET A 27 3.91 3.53 -0.63
CA MET A 27 4.65 2.61 -1.49
C MET A 27 3.96 2.35 -2.83
N GLY A 28 2.83 3.00 -3.14
CA GLY A 28 1.98 2.67 -4.29
C GLY A 28 2.67 2.71 -5.67
N THR A 29 3.81 3.38 -5.80
CA THR A 29 4.62 3.43 -7.03
C THR A 29 5.78 2.41 -7.05
N GLN A 30 6.05 1.74 -5.92
CA GLN A 30 7.28 0.97 -5.69
C GLN A 30 7.06 -0.51 -5.98
N TRP A 31 6.67 -0.81 -7.21
CA TRP A 31 6.47 -2.16 -7.70
C TRP A 31 7.71 -2.70 -8.41
N ARG A 32 8.03 -3.96 -8.15
CA ARG A 32 8.92 -4.74 -9.01
C ARG A 32 8.11 -5.24 -10.20
N VAL A 33 8.55 -4.87 -11.40
CA VAL A 33 7.86 -5.20 -12.65
C VAL A 33 8.65 -6.26 -13.41
N GLY A 34 7.97 -7.32 -13.83
CA GLY A 34 8.49 -8.36 -14.71
C GLY A 34 7.83 -8.33 -16.09
N PRO A 35 8.11 -9.31 -16.96
CA PRO A 35 7.54 -9.39 -18.31
C PRO A 35 6.00 -9.40 -18.36
N GLY A 36 5.34 -9.77 -17.27
CA GLY A 36 3.87 -9.80 -17.13
C GLY A 36 3.30 -8.72 -16.22
N GLY A 37 4.01 -7.61 -15.99
CA GLY A 37 3.54 -6.51 -15.14
C GLY A 37 4.06 -6.56 -13.70
N PRO A 38 3.41 -5.83 -12.76
CA PRO A 38 3.77 -5.84 -11.35
C PRO A 38 3.79 -7.25 -10.75
N SER A 39 4.82 -7.57 -9.98
CA SER A 39 5.02 -8.90 -9.37
C SER A 39 5.07 -8.86 -7.84
N GLY A 40 5.22 -7.68 -7.26
CA GLY A 40 5.29 -7.44 -5.82
C GLY A 40 5.90 -6.08 -5.52
N LEU A 41 5.71 -5.59 -4.30
CA LEU A 41 6.33 -4.39 -3.76
C LEU A 41 7.83 -4.61 -3.54
N ASP A 42 8.60 -3.55 -3.71
CA ASP A 42 10.00 -3.57 -3.33
C ASP A 42 10.16 -3.48 -1.80
N TYR A 43 10.29 -4.62 -1.14
CA TYR A 43 10.46 -4.64 0.32
C TYR A 43 11.73 -3.95 0.82
N THR A 44 12.71 -3.67 -0.05
CA THR A 44 13.95 -2.99 0.37
C THR A 44 13.69 -1.54 0.77
N VAL A 45 12.64 -0.91 0.23
CA VAL A 45 12.30 0.49 0.55
C VAL A 45 11.38 0.62 1.76
N ILE A 46 10.75 -0.46 2.25
CA ILE A 46 9.85 -0.47 3.41
C ILE A 46 10.41 0.34 4.59
N PRO A 47 11.65 0.10 5.07
CA PRO A 47 12.10 0.78 6.28
C PRO A 47 12.34 2.28 6.07
N THR A 48 12.74 2.69 4.86
CA THR A 48 12.98 4.09 4.52
C THR A 48 11.65 4.84 4.39
N THR A 49 10.67 4.26 3.70
CA THR A 49 9.32 4.84 3.57
C THR A 49 8.63 4.91 4.94
N ALA A 50 8.71 3.86 5.75
CA ALA A 50 8.19 3.86 7.10
C ALA A 50 8.80 4.96 7.98
N ALA A 51 10.11 5.19 7.87
CA ALA A 51 10.78 6.27 8.59
C ALA A 51 10.28 7.66 8.17
N MET A 52 10.03 7.88 6.87
CA MET A 52 9.44 9.14 6.37
C MET A 52 8.02 9.39 6.90
N LEU A 53 7.27 8.32 7.18
CA LEU A 53 5.92 8.38 7.77
C LEU A 53 5.90 8.45 9.31
N GLY A 54 7.07 8.41 9.96
CA GLY A 54 7.21 8.39 11.41
C GLY A 54 6.91 7.03 12.07
N ILE A 55 6.82 5.95 11.28
CA ILE A 55 6.63 4.58 11.77
C ILE A 55 7.98 4.05 12.29
N LYS A 56 8.01 3.54 13.53
CA LYS A 56 9.26 3.07 14.12
C LYS A 56 9.64 1.72 13.52
N ARG A 57 10.94 1.52 13.30
CA ARG A 57 11.47 0.26 12.76
C ARG A 57 11.06 -0.98 13.55
N ARG A 58 10.87 -0.84 14.87
CA ARG A 58 10.43 -1.93 15.76
C ARG A 58 8.98 -2.37 15.53
N ASP A 59 8.15 -1.51 14.94
CA ASP A 59 6.72 -1.76 14.70
C ASP A 59 6.53 -2.44 13.32
N LEU A 60 7.57 -2.47 12.46
CA LEU A 60 7.52 -3.09 11.14
C LEU A 60 7.21 -4.59 11.13
N PRO A 61 7.72 -5.43 12.06
CA PRO A 61 7.37 -6.84 12.10
C PRO A 61 5.87 -7.08 12.28
N ASP A 62 5.18 -6.20 13.00
CA ASP A 62 3.73 -6.30 13.25
C ASP A 62 2.94 -5.77 12.04
N ILE A 63 3.44 -4.74 11.35
CA ILE A 63 2.81 -4.13 10.16
C ILE A 63 2.99 -4.98 8.90
N PHE A 64 4.11 -5.71 8.80
CA PHE A 64 4.51 -6.39 7.56
C PHE A 64 3.49 -7.45 7.07
N PRO A 65 2.87 -8.28 7.94
CA PRO A 65 1.80 -9.18 7.52
C PRO A 65 0.63 -8.46 6.84
N ASP A 66 0.17 -7.34 7.40
CA ASP A 66 -0.95 -6.56 6.86
C ASP A 66 -0.58 -5.93 5.51
N LEU A 67 0.65 -5.44 5.38
CA LEU A 67 1.18 -4.92 4.12
C LEU A 67 1.15 -5.98 3.01
N ARG A 68 1.47 -7.24 3.32
CA ARG A 68 1.41 -8.34 2.34
C ARG A 68 -0.01 -8.69 1.94
N VAL A 69 -0.99 -8.56 2.85
CA VAL A 69 -2.40 -8.78 2.50
C VAL A 69 -2.82 -7.73 1.47
N MET A 70 -2.51 -6.45 1.70
CA MET A 70 -2.80 -5.38 0.74
C MET A 70 -2.09 -5.56 -0.61
N GLU A 71 -0.83 -6.01 -0.59
CA GLU A 71 -0.06 -6.32 -1.80
C GLU A 71 -0.72 -7.43 -2.65
N VAL A 72 -1.16 -8.53 -2.02
CA VAL A 72 -1.80 -9.65 -2.73
C VAL A 72 -3.08 -9.19 -3.42
N GLU A 73 -3.93 -8.45 -2.73
CA GLU A 73 -5.18 -7.93 -3.31
C GLU A 73 -4.90 -6.91 -4.42
N ALA A 74 -3.92 -6.03 -4.24
CA ALA A 74 -3.53 -5.07 -5.27
C ALA A 74 -3.00 -5.76 -6.53
N LEU A 75 -2.21 -6.83 -6.40
CA LEU A 75 -1.76 -7.63 -7.53
C LEU A 75 -2.93 -8.30 -8.26
N ALA A 76 -3.92 -8.82 -7.54
CA ALA A 76 -5.12 -9.41 -8.15
C ALA A 76 -5.90 -8.37 -8.96
N VAL A 77 -6.18 -7.21 -8.37
CA VAL A 77 -6.89 -6.10 -9.06
C VAL A 77 -6.11 -5.57 -10.26
N MET A 78 -4.78 -5.45 -10.15
CA MET A 78 -3.92 -5.04 -11.27
C MET A 78 -3.92 -6.07 -12.40
N ALA A 79 -3.96 -7.36 -12.08
CA ALA A 79 -4.07 -8.42 -13.07
C ALA A 79 -5.42 -8.40 -13.80
N GLU A 80 -6.53 -8.25 -13.06
CA GLU A 80 -7.88 -8.12 -13.63
C GLU A 80 -8.00 -6.90 -14.55
N SER A 81 -7.35 -5.78 -14.20
CA SER A 81 -7.37 -4.56 -15.01
C SER A 81 -6.57 -4.64 -16.31
N MET A 82 -5.73 -5.69 -16.48
CA MET A 82 -4.97 -5.92 -17.72
C MET A 82 -5.69 -6.86 -18.70
N GLU A 83 -6.82 -7.45 -18.31
CA GLU A 83 -7.72 -8.23 -19.19
C GLU A 83 -8.70 -7.32 -19.96
#